data_AF-A0A286U1Z0-F1
#
_entry.id   AF-A0A286U1Z0-F1
#
_cell.length_a   1.000
_cell.length_b   1.000
_cell.length_c   1.000
_cell.angle_alpha   90.00
_cell.angle_beta   90.00
_cell.angle_gamma   90.00
#
_symmetry.space_group_name_H-M   'P 1'
#
loop_
_entity.id
_entity.type
_entity.pdbx_description
1 polymer ?
#
loop_
_entity_poly.entity_id
_entity_poly.type
_entity_poly.pdbx_seq_one_letter_code
_entity_poly.pdbx_strand_id
1 'polypeptide(L)'
;MNNLVTEEQRLKLERIVSPKDKLNFYFTNNNEENKVTADSIFKKTYNKLTEKLLGNIQKKYKTHILLVGFSIQPIILSIFALKAQRVILLFSKDSKDKCYEITYWCKKISSDLSDCSNDIEFFDEDNWHDDNYKLKVDSSEPSDTCKKIYSIIASENQRGIQTTEIAVDITGGKKPMVSGAYIACGIKNLDSFYIDCETYVNDKPVPGTEFIKKLVNPTEINKIIEQLKKNEITKDEIPENFKRYIPMDLRESR
;
A
#
# COMPACT_ATOMS: atom_id res chain seq x y z
N MET A 1 17.77 -16.96 5.11
CA MET A 1 16.91 -15.92 5.73
C MET A 1 15.93 -16.63 6.63
N ASN A 2 15.90 -16.31 7.93
CA ASN A 2 14.95 -16.94 8.84
C ASN A 2 13.54 -16.43 8.51
N ASN A 3 12.67 -17.33 8.07
CA ASN A 3 11.25 -17.04 7.96
C ASN A 3 10.74 -16.80 9.39
N LEU A 4 10.37 -15.57 9.72
CA LEU A 4 9.85 -15.24 11.06
C LEU A 4 8.54 -16.00 11.34
N VAL A 5 7.78 -16.28 10.27
CA VAL A 5 6.58 -17.13 10.29
C VAL A 5 7.01 -18.60 10.24
N THR A 6 6.54 -19.38 11.21
CA THR A 6 6.87 -20.81 11.29
C THR A 6 6.12 -21.62 10.24
N GLU A 7 6.70 -22.76 9.85
CA GLU A 7 6.05 -23.70 8.93
C GLU A 7 4.71 -24.21 9.50
N GLU A 8 4.63 -24.39 10.82
CA GLU A 8 3.40 -24.76 11.51
C GLU A 8 2.31 -23.69 11.35
N GLN A 9 2.64 -22.41 11.54
CA GLN A 9 1.72 -21.29 11.33
C GLN A 9 1.23 -21.23 9.89
N ARG A 10 2.12 -21.44 8.93
CA ARG A 10 1.79 -21.47 7.49
C ARG A 10 0.78 -22.58 7.19
N LEU A 11 1.10 -23.82 7.58
CA LEU A 11 0.24 -24.98 7.35
C LEU A 11 -1.13 -24.83 8.03
N LYS A 12 -1.18 -24.23 9.23
CA LYS A 12 -2.44 -23.91 9.90
C LYS A 12 -3.27 -22.91 9.11
N LEU A 13 -2.68 -21.79 8.68
CA LEU A 13 -3.37 -20.77 7.90
C LEU A 13 -3.92 -21.32 6.57
N GLU A 14 -3.15 -22.18 5.89
CA GLU A 14 -3.55 -22.81 4.63
C GLU A 14 -4.77 -23.74 4.77
N ARG A 15 -4.90 -24.42 5.92
CA ARG A 15 -6.00 -25.36 6.21
C ARG A 15 -7.32 -24.67 6.57
N ILE A 16 -7.28 -23.41 7.01
CA ILE A 16 -8.50 -22.67 7.31
C ILE A 16 -9.25 -22.41 6.01
N VAL A 17 -10.56 -22.64 5.96
CA VAL A 17 -11.37 -22.44 4.73
C VAL A 17 -12.02 -21.05 4.75
N SER A 18 -12.58 -20.66 5.90
CA SER A 18 -13.28 -19.40 6.10
C SER A 18 -12.34 -18.19 5.96
N PRO A 19 -12.65 -17.22 5.06
CA PRO A 19 -11.85 -16.01 4.94
C PRO A 19 -11.76 -15.21 6.25
N LYS A 20 -12.84 -15.19 7.03
CA LYS A 20 -12.90 -14.53 8.34
C LYS A 20 -11.97 -15.21 9.33
N ASP A 21 -11.95 -16.54 9.37
CA ASP A 21 -11.09 -17.27 10.30
C ASP A 21 -9.62 -17.21 9.88
N LYS A 22 -9.33 -17.15 8.56
CA LYS A 22 -7.98 -16.88 8.07
C LYS A 22 -7.48 -15.52 8.54
N LEU A 23 -8.34 -14.52 8.42
CA LEU A 23 -8.04 -13.16 8.85
C LEU A 23 -7.79 -13.10 10.35
N ASN A 24 -8.68 -13.69 11.15
CA ASN A 24 -8.50 -13.82 12.59
C ASN A 24 -7.17 -14.50 12.93
N PHE A 25 -6.88 -15.66 12.33
CA PHE A 25 -5.64 -16.40 12.57
C PHE A 25 -4.40 -15.59 12.18
N TYR A 26 -4.44 -14.86 11.07
CA TYR A 26 -3.33 -14.01 10.64
C TYR A 26 -2.95 -12.96 11.68
N PHE A 27 -3.95 -12.35 12.33
CA PHE A 27 -3.72 -11.31 13.33
C PHE A 27 -3.54 -11.83 14.76
N THR A 28 -4.11 -12.97 15.12
CA THR A 28 -4.16 -13.43 16.52
C THR A 28 -3.50 -14.79 16.75
N ASN A 29 -3.14 -15.53 15.70
CA ASN A 29 -2.86 -16.97 15.76
C ASN A 29 -3.98 -17.78 16.44
N ASN A 30 -5.20 -17.25 16.50
CA ASN A 30 -6.32 -17.80 17.27
C ASN A 30 -5.96 -18.12 18.74
N ASN A 31 -5.21 -17.23 19.40
CA ASN A 31 -5.06 -17.34 20.85
C ASN A 31 -6.41 -17.18 21.56
N GLU A 32 -6.52 -17.75 22.76
CA GLU A 32 -7.77 -17.80 23.54
C GLU A 32 -8.38 -16.42 23.81
N GLU A 33 -7.55 -15.38 23.93
CA GLU A 33 -7.96 -14.00 24.18
C GLU A 33 -8.31 -13.23 22.90
N ASN A 34 -8.13 -13.83 21.72
CA ASN A 34 -8.22 -13.19 20.41
C ASN A 34 -7.42 -11.87 20.31
N LYS A 35 -6.32 -11.73 21.05
CA LYS A 35 -5.46 -10.54 21.02
C LYS A 35 -4.47 -10.60 19.87
N VAL A 36 -4.03 -9.46 19.36
CA VAL A 36 -2.88 -9.41 18.46
C VAL A 36 -1.61 -9.54 19.32
N THR A 37 -0.79 -10.56 19.07
CA THR A 37 0.40 -10.84 19.90
C THR A 37 1.68 -10.69 19.10
N ALA A 38 2.82 -10.65 19.81
CA ALA A 38 4.15 -10.66 19.20
C ALA A 38 4.41 -11.87 18.30
N ASP A 39 3.72 -12.99 18.54
CA ASP A 39 3.86 -14.21 17.75
C ASP A 39 2.94 -14.23 16.50
N SER A 40 1.99 -13.31 16.38
CA SER A 40 1.07 -13.24 15.23
C SER A 40 1.80 -13.16 13.89
N ILE A 41 1.22 -13.75 12.84
CA ILE A 41 1.77 -13.64 11.48
C ILE A 41 1.89 -12.17 11.08
N PHE A 42 0.87 -11.35 11.36
CA PHE A 42 0.92 -9.91 11.12
C PHE A 42 2.15 -9.25 11.75
N LYS A 43 2.39 -9.46 13.04
CA LYS A 43 3.49 -8.79 13.74
C LYS A 43 4.86 -9.20 13.20
N LYS A 44 5.02 -10.49 12.91
CA LYS A 44 6.23 -11.03 12.28
C LYS A 44 6.48 -10.40 10.90
N THR A 45 5.44 -10.32 10.07
CA THR A 45 5.52 -9.64 8.77
C THR A 45 5.85 -8.15 8.92
N TYR A 46 5.16 -7.43 9.81
CA TYR A 46 5.37 -6.00 10.05
C TYR A 46 6.80 -5.69 10.50
N ASN A 47 7.39 -6.51 11.38
CA ASN A 47 8.77 -6.31 11.83
C ASN A 47 9.76 -6.44 10.66
N LYS A 48 9.63 -7.50 9.84
CA LYS A 48 10.45 -7.68 8.64
C LYS A 48 10.29 -6.53 7.64
N LEU A 49 9.06 -6.05 7.47
CA LEU A 49 8.74 -4.93 6.60
C LEU A 49 9.42 -3.64 7.08
N THR A 50 9.34 -3.38 8.39
CA THR A 50 9.94 -2.21 9.01
C THR A 50 11.47 -2.24 8.93
N GLU A 51 12.11 -3.39 9.15
CA GLU A 51 13.56 -3.57 8.99
C GLU A 51 14.03 -3.22 7.57
N LYS A 52 13.31 -3.69 6.54
CA LYS A 52 13.61 -3.34 5.14
C LYS A 52 13.32 -1.88 4.81
N LEU A 53 12.33 -1.28 5.47
CA LEU A 53 11.94 0.11 5.26
C LEU A 53 12.92 1.11 5.85
N LEU A 54 13.45 0.84 7.05
CA LEU A 54 14.39 1.72 7.76
C LEU A 54 15.63 2.05 6.91
N GLY A 55 15.98 1.21 5.94
CA GLY A 55 17.05 1.47 4.97
C GLY A 55 16.65 2.23 3.70
N ASN A 56 15.36 2.24 3.31
CA ASN A 56 14.93 2.59 1.95
C ASN A 56 13.90 3.72 1.85
N ILE A 57 13.06 3.95 2.87
CA ILE A 57 12.08 5.04 2.88
C ILE A 57 12.37 5.95 4.07
N GLN A 58 13.07 7.05 3.81
CA GLN A 58 13.37 8.07 4.82
C GLN A 58 12.28 9.13 4.93
N LYS A 59 11.41 9.22 3.92
CA LYS A 59 10.38 10.24 3.80
C LYS A 59 9.21 9.93 4.73
N LYS A 60 8.77 10.95 5.49
CA LYS A 60 7.56 10.86 6.31
C LYS A 60 6.36 11.34 5.51
N TYR A 61 5.30 10.54 5.51
CA TYR A 61 4.02 10.90 4.90
C TYR A 61 3.05 11.36 5.99
N LYS A 62 2.30 12.43 5.72
CA LYS A 62 1.23 12.89 6.60
C LYS A 62 -0.11 12.25 6.23
N THR A 63 -0.31 11.99 4.94
CA THR A 63 -1.55 11.41 4.41
C THR A 63 -1.25 10.21 3.54
N HIS A 64 -1.97 9.12 3.77
CA HIS A 64 -1.87 7.88 3.03
C HIS A 64 -3.22 7.55 2.40
N ILE A 65 -3.27 7.58 1.08
CA ILE A 65 -4.45 7.26 0.28
C ILE A 65 -4.34 5.79 -0.14
N LEU A 66 -5.31 4.94 0.22
CA LEU A 66 -5.27 3.51 -0.12
C LEU A 66 -6.48 3.12 -0.95
N LEU A 67 -6.23 2.40 -2.04
CA LEU A 67 -7.29 1.71 -2.77
C LEU A 67 -7.73 0.48 -1.98
N VAL A 68 -9.04 0.32 -1.76
CA VAL A 68 -9.59 -0.80 -1.02
C VAL A 68 -10.04 -1.90 -1.99
N GLY A 69 -9.45 -3.08 -1.82
CA GLY A 69 -9.87 -4.33 -2.46
C GLY A 69 -10.42 -5.32 -1.44
N PHE A 70 -10.43 -6.60 -1.81
CA PHE A 70 -10.91 -7.67 -0.91
C PHE A 70 -9.84 -8.22 0.03
N SER A 71 -8.56 -8.04 -0.30
CA SER A 71 -7.43 -8.47 0.53
C SER A 71 -7.02 -7.33 1.44
N ILE A 72 -7.45 -7.38 2.70
CA ILE A 72 -7.20 -6.27 3.65
C ILE A 72 -5.87 -6.39 4.38
N GLN A 73 -5.30 -7.59 4.51
CA GLN A 73 -4.03 -7.83 5.19
C GLN A 73 -2.90 -6.95 4.63
N PRO A 74 -2.66 -6.92 3.31
CA PRO A 74 -1.58 -6.09 2.78
C PRO A 74 -1.89 -4.59 2.86
N ILE A 75 -3.17 -4.18 2.82
CA ILE A 75 -3.57 -2.78 3.04
C ILE A 75 -3.22 -2.35 4.47
N ILE A 76 -3.55 -3.17 5.47
CA ILE A 76 -3.23 -2.91 6.88
C ILE A 76 -1.71 -2.88 7.09
N LEU A 77 -0.96 -3.83 6.51
CA LEU A 77 0.51 -3.78 6.54
C LEU A 77 1.04 -2.45 6.01
N SER A 78 0.53 -1.98 4.87
CA SER A 78 0.95 -0.71 4.27
C SER A 78 0.67 0.50 5.17
N ILE A 79 -0.50 0.53 5.83
CA ILE A 79 -0.86 1.59 6.80
C ILE A 79 0.20 1.67 7.92
N PHE A 80 0.52 0.54 8.56
CA PHE A 80 1.52 0.49 9.63
C PHE A 80 2.94 0.73 9.13
N ALA A 81 3.24 0.37 7.87
CA ALA A 81 4.55 0.53 7.27
C ALA A 81 4.89 2.00 7.01
N LEU A 82 3.95 2.76 6.42
CA LEU A 82 4.17 4.17 6.08
C LEU A 82 3.92 5.12 7.25
N LYS A 83 3.19 4.68 8.29
CA LYS A 83 2.94 5.45 9.53
C LYS A 83 2.43 6.88 9.29
N ALA A 84 1.57 7.05 8.28
CA ALA A 84 0.91 8.32 8.06
C ALA A 84 -0.11 8.58 9.16
N GLN A 85 -0.20 9.82 9.62
CA GLN A 85 -1.16 10.22 10.65
C GLN A 85 -2.60 10.09 10.15
N ARG A 86 -2.82 10.39 8.86
CA ARG A 86 -4.14 10.34 8.24
C ARG A 86 -4.21 9.25 7.18
N VAL A 87 -5.24 8.42 7.26
CA VAL A 87 -5.56 7.38 6.29
C VAL A 87 -6.85 7.71 5.57
N ILE A 88 -6.81 7.68 4.25
CA ILE A 88 -7.95 7.91 3.37
C ILE A 88 -8.19 6.65 2.52
N LEU A 89 -9.33 6.01 2.70
CA LEU A 89 -9.70 4.81 1.97
C LEU A 89 -10.57 5.17 0.76
N LEU A 90 -10.11 4.80 -0.44
CA LEU A 90 -10.91 4.86 -1.68
C LEU A 90 -11.45 3.47 -1.98
N PHE A 91 -12.77 3.33 -1.89
CA PHE A 91 -13.44 2.05 -2.02
C PHE A 91 -14.56 2.12 -3.06
N SER A 92 -14.89 0.97 -3.62
CA SER A 92 -16.07 0.83 -4.48
C SER A 92 -17.26 0.33 -3.67
N LYS A 93 -18.43 0.23 -4.31
CA LYS A 93 -19.61 -0.40 -3.71
C LYS A 93 -19.30 -1.80 -3.16
N ASP A 94 -18.50 -2.59 -3.89
CA ASP A 94 -18.22 -3.98 -3.55
C ASP A 94 -17.21 -4.15 -2.40
N SER A 95 -16.38 -3.12 -2.15
CA SER A 95 -15.32 -3.17 -1.15
C SER A 95 -15.60 -2.29 0.07
N LYS A 96 -16.79 -1.68 0.17
CA LYS A 96 -17.19 -0.80 1.29
C LYS A 96 -17.02 -1.47 2.64
N ASP A 97 -17.51 -2.71 2.78
CA ASP A 97 -17.50 -3.41 4.07
C ASP A 97 -16.07 -3.70 4.54
N LYS A 98 -15.12 -3.76 3.61
CA LYS A 98 -13.69 -3.94 3.94
C LYS A 98 -13.10 -2.72 4.63
N CYS A 99 -13.65 -1.53 4.44
CA CYS A 99 -13.21 -0.34 5.17
C CYS A 99 -13.41 -0.52 6.68
N TYR A 100 -14.57 -1.04 7.12
CA TYR A 100 -14.83 -1.30 8.54
C TYR A 100 -13.94 -2.43 9.10
N GLU A 101 -13.66 -3.47 8.31
CA GLU A 101 -12.71 -4.51 8.73
C GLU A 101 -11.29 -3.95 8.89
N ILE A 102 -10.85 -3.08 7.98
CA ILE A 102 -9.55 -2.41 8.05
C ILE A 102 -9.45 -1.56 9.32
N THR A 103 -10.45 -0.71 9.60
CA THR A 103 -10.42 0.16 10.79
C THR A 103 -10.47 -0.64 12.07
N TYR A 104 -11.31 -1.69 12.13
CA TYR A 104 -11.37 -2.60 13.27
C TYR A 104 -10.00 -3.18 13.59
N TRP A 105 -9.34 -3.77 12.59
CA TRP A 105 -8.03 -4.39 12.81
C TRP A 105 -6.95 -3.37 13.12
N CYS A 106 -6.94 -2.20 12.48
CA CYS A 106 -5.97 -1.15 12.82
C CYS A 106 -6.13 -0.68 14.27
N LYS A 107 -7.36 -0.39 14.72
CA LYS A 107 -7.65 0.01 16.10
C LYS A 107 -7.24 -1.09 17.09
N LYS A 108 -7.54 -2.36 16.77
CA LYS A 108 -7.18 -3.51 17.60
C LYS A 108 -5.67 -3.74 17.68
N ILE A 109 -4.96 -3.69 16.56
CA ILE A 109 -3.49 -3.79 16.51
C ILE A 109 -2.85 -2.68 17.34
N SER A 110 -3.27 -1.42 17.16
CA SER A 110 -2.74 -0.29 17.92
C SER A 110 -2.99 -0.40 19.43
N SER A 111 -4.10 -1.04 19.83
CA SER A 111 -4.43 -1.31 21.24
C SER A 111 -3.62 -2.46 21.82
N ASP A 112 -3.46 -3.55 21.07
CA ASP A 112 -2.84 -4.79 21.55
C ASP A 112 -1.30 -4.75 21.46
N LEU A 113 -0.73 -3.95 20.55
CA LEU A 113 0.71 -3.85 20.29
C LEU A 113 1.22 -2.42 20.44
N SER A 114 1.85 -2.12 21.58
CA SER A 114 2.37 -0.78 21.91
C SER A 114 3.42 -0.25 20.93
N ASP A 115 4.24 -1.12 20.33
CA ASP A 115 5.26 -0.72 19.34
C ASP A 115 4.69 -0.55 17.92
N CYS A 116 3.43 -0.92 17.73
CA CYS A 116 2.61 -0.59 16.57
C CYS A 116 1.65 0.57 16.86
N SER A 117 1.63 1.12 18.09
CA SER A 117 0.68 2.19 18.42
C SER A 117 0.94 3.41 17.55
N ASN A 118 -0.02 3.71 16.67
CA ASN A 118 -0.07 4.90 15.86
C ASN A 118 -1.43 5.55 16.05
N ASP A 119 -1.44 6.87 16.25
CA ASP A 119 -2.65 7.68 16.19
C ASP A 119 -3.09 7.82 14.73
N ILE A 120 -3.76 6.77 14.24
CA ILE A 120 -4.29 6.71 12.88
C ILE A 120 -5.66 7.37 12.85
N GLU A 121 -5.75 8.49 12.14
CA GLU A 121 -7.01 9.13 11.83
C GLU A 121 -7.56 8.60 10.49
N PHE A 122 -8.62 7.80 10.55
CA PHE A 122 -9.36 7.40 9.34
C PHE A 122 -10.30 8.53 8.93
N PHE A 123 -10.13 9.02 7.69
CA PHE A 123 -10.94 10.11 7.20
C PHE A 123 -12.39 9.70 7.00
N ASP A 124 -13.27 10.44 7.69
CA ASP A 124 -14.70 10.48 7.40
C ASP A 124 -15.36 9.09 7.56
N GLU A 125 -14.86 8.31 8.54
CA GLU A 125 -15.28 6.93 8.80
C GLU A 125 -16.79 6.80 9.06
N ASP A 126 -17.39 7.82 9.69
CA ASP A 126 -18.81 7.86 10.00
C ASP A 126 -19.69 7.92 8.74
N ASN A 127 -19.17 8.41 7.61
CA ASN A 127 -19.95 8.65 6.39
C ASN A 127 -19.78 7.56 5.33
N TRP A 128 -19.00 6.50 5.58
CA TRP A 128 -18.77 5.44 4.59
C TRP A 128 -20.04 4.64 4.24
N HIS A 129 -21.05 4.65 5.10
CA HIS A 129 -22.32 3.98 4.86
C HIS A 129 -23.14 4.63 3.74
N ASP A 130 -22.92 5.91 3.44
CA ASP A 130 -23.64 6.68 2.43
C ASP A 130 -23.30 6.22 1.00
N ASP A 131 -24.33 5.91 0.22
CA ASP A 131 -24.16 5.57 -1.19
C ASP A 131 -23.77 6.75 -2.09
N ASN A 132 -23.86 7.99 -1.61
CA ASN A 132 -23.34 9.16 -2.29
C ASN A 132 -22.02 9.65 -1.70
N TYR A 133 -21.38 8.83 -0.86
CA TYR A 133 -20.14 9.18 -0.21
C TYR A 133 -19.07 9.65 -1.21
N LYS A 134 -18.50 10.82 -0.93
CA LYS A 134 -17.66 11.58 -1.88
C LYS A 134 -16.39 10.84 -2.33
N LEU A 135 -15.87 9.88 -1.55
CA LEU A 135 -14.69 9.08 -1.92
C LEU A 135 -15.02 7.67 -2.37
N LYS A 136 -16.31 7.32 -2.49
CA LYS A 136 -16.70 6.11 -3.21
C LYS A 136 -16.34 6.29 -4.68
N VAL A 137 -15.68 5.28 -5.26
CA VAL A 137 -15.27 5.27 -6.66
C VAL A 137 -16.07 4.27 -7.48
N ASP A 138 -16.26 4.59 -8.75
CA ASP A 138 -16.61 3.60 -9.76
C ASP A 138 -15.39 2.72 -10.06
N SER A 139 -15.48 1.45 -9.66
CA SER A 139 -14.38 0.48 -9.79
C SER A 139 -14.04 0.08 -11.23
N SER A 140 -14.88 0.45 -12.19
CA SER A 140 -14.70 0.18 -13.61
C SER A 140 -14.11 1.37 -14.36
N GLU A 141 -14.11 2.57 -13.75
CA GLU A 141 -13.72 3.82 -14.38
C GLU A 141 -12.41 4.38 -13.79
N PRO A 142 -11.25 4.20 -14.47
CA PRO A 142 -9.98 4.74 -14.00
C PRO A 142 -10.02 6.26 -13.80
N SER A 143 -10.79 6.96 -14.64
CA SER A 143 -10.90 8.42 -14.59
C SER A 143 -11.55 8.92 -13.30
N ASP A 144 -12.48 8.15 -12.72
CA ASP A 144 -13.13 8.52 -11.47
C ASP A 144 -12.14 8.42 -10.30
N THR A 145 -11.40 7.31 -10.21
CA THR A 145 -10.34 7.13 -9.19
C THR A 145 -9.30 8.26 -9.27
N CYS A 146 -8.87 8.62 -10.50
CA CYS A 146 -7.95 9.73 -10.73
C CYS A 146 -8.52 11.08 -10.24
N LYS A 147 -9.77 11.39 -10.58
CA LYS A 147 -10.46 12.62 -10.13
C LYS A 147 -10.57 12.68 -8.60
N LYS A 148 -10.94 11.57 -7.94
CA LYS A 148 -11.02 11.53 -6.47
C LYS A 148 -9.68 11.80 -5.81
N ILE A 149 -8.60 11.23 -6.33
CA ILE A 149 -7.25 11.52 -5.83
C ILE A 149 -6.91 13.00 -6.00
N TYR A 150 -7.25 13.63 -7.13
CA TYR A 150 -7.05 15.08 -7.30
C TYR A 150 -7.85 15.92 -6.31
N SER A 151 -9.11 15.56 -6.05
CA SER A 151 -9.93 16.23 -5.05
C SER A 151 -9.36 16.09 -3.65
N ILE A 152 -8.84 14.91 -3.30
CA ILE A 152 -8.16 14.68 -2.02
C ILE A 152 -6.92 15.56 -1.90
N ILE A 153 -6.04 15.57 -2.91
CA ILE A 153 -4.83 16.41 -2.91
C ILE A 153 -5.21 17.88 -2.73
N ALA A 154 -6.24 18.36 -3.44
CA ALA A 154 -6.70 19.74 -3.30
C ALA A 154 -7.16 20.05 -1.86
N SER A 155 -7.93 19.13 -1.26
CA SER A 155 -8.39 19.26 0.14
C SER A 155 -7.24 19.19 1.15
N GLU A 156 -6.25 18.32 0.93
CA GLU A 156 -5.07 18.20 1.79
C GLU A 156 -4.15 19.43 1.68
N ASN A 157 -3.97 19.96 0.47
CA ASN A 157 -3.22 21.20 0.24
C ASN A 157 -3.87 22.40 0.96
N GLN A 158 -5.21 22.48 0.98
CA GLN A 158 -5.92 23.51 1.77
C GLN A 158 -5.68 23.40 3.28
N ARG A 159 -5.33 22.20 3.77
CA ARG A 159 -4.93 21.94 5.17
C ARG A 159 -3.44 22.17 5.42
N GLY A 160 -2.70 22.67 4.42
CA GLY A 160 -1.26 22.90 4.51
C GLY A 160 -0.40 21.64 4.34
N ILE A 161 -0.97 20.53 3.89
CA ILE A 161 -0.22 19.30 3.57
C ILE A 161 0.34 19.45 2.16
N GLN A 162 1.65 19.32 2.01
CA GLN A 162 2.26 19.38 0.68
C GLN A 162 1.96 18.10 -0.09
N THR A 163 1.83 18.18 -1.42
CA THR A 163 1.66 17.00 -2.28
C THR A 163 2.77 15.97 -2.08
N THR A 164 4.00 16.41 -1.78
CA THR A 164 5.09 15.50 -1.42
C THR A 164 4.84 14.72 -0.13
N GLU A 165 4.02 15.20 0.79
CA GLU A 165 3.71 14.53 2.05
C GLU A 165 2.55 13.52 1.93
N ILE A 166 2.06 13.28 0.71
CA ILE A 166 0.96 12.36 0.39
C ILE A 166 1.53 11.11 -0.31
N ALA A 167 1.18 9.93 0.20
CA ALA A 167 1.46 8.63 -0.42
C ALA A 167 0.18 8.01 -0.96
N VAL A 168 0.28 7.27 -2.07
CA VAL A 168 -0.82 6.47 -2.61
C VAL A 168 -0.43 5.00 -2.65
N ASP A 169 -1.22 4.14 -2.02
CA ASP A 169 -1.07 2.69 -2.09
C ASP A 169 -2.09 2.08 -3.04
N ILE A 170 -1.58 1.35 -4.03
CA ILE A 170 -2.36 0.72 -5.10
C ILE A 170 -2.40 -0.82 -4.95
N THR A 171 -2.14 -1.33 -3.74
CA THR A 171 -2.18 -2.75 -3.40
C THR A 171 -3.58 -3.34 -3.56
N GLY A 172 -4.60 -2.57 -3.16
CA GLY A 172 -5.99 -2.95 -3.29
C GLY A 172 -6.70 -2.37 -4.52
N GLY A 173 -8.00 -2.62 -4.60
CA GLY A 173 -8.86 -2.15 -5.69
C GLY A 173 -8.88 -3.05 -6.92
N LYS A 174 -9.83 -2.78 -7.82
CA LYS A 174 -9.86 -3.42 -9.15
C LYS A 174 -8.79 -2.80 -10.05
N LYS A 175 -8.36 -3.55 -11.08
CA LYS A 175 -7.36 -3.07 -12.06
C LYS A 175 -7.65 -1.66 -12.62
N PRO A 176 -8.90 -1.29 -12.97
CA PRO A 176 -9.17 0.08 -13.43
C PRO A 176 -8.86 1.15 -12.37
N MET A 177 -9.19 0.89 -11.09
CA MET A 177 -8.85 1.79 -9.98
C MET A 177 -7.33 1.95 -9.84
N VAL A 178 -6.61 0.83 -9.85
CA VAL A 178 -5.13 0.79 -9.77
C VAL A 178 -4.51 1.64 -10.89
N SER A 179 -4.96 1.45 -12.14
CA SER A 179 -4.51 2.25 -13.28
C SER A 179 -4.80 3.74 -13.09
N GLY A 180 -6.02 4.09 -12.67
CA GLY A 180 -6.42 5.48 -12.42
C GLY A 180 -5.57 6.16 -11.35
N ALA A 181 -5.30 5.46 -10.25
CA ALA A 181 -4.46 5.96 -9.17
C ALA A 181 -2.99 6.12 -9.59
N TYR A 182 -2.45 5.13 -10.31
CA TYR A 182 -1.07 5.21 -10.78
C TYR A 182 -0.85 6.36 -11.77
N ILE A 183 -1.82 6.60 -12.67
CA ILE A 183 -1.83 7.78 -13.56
C ILE A 183 -1.88 9.07 -12.75
N ALA A 184 -2.75 9.15 -11.74
CA ALA A 184 -2.84 10.33 -10.87
C ALA A 184 -1.49 10.62 -10.17
N CYS A 185 -0.80 9.56 -9.70
CA CYS A 185 0.52 9.69 -9.11
C CYS A 185 1.56 10.22 -10.10
N GLY A 186 1.53 9.72 -11.33
CA GLY A 186 2.37 10.19 -12.43
C GLY A 186 2.23 11.69 -12.67
N ILE A 187 0.98 12.15 -12.80
CA ILE A 187 0.67 13.56 -13.13
C ILE A 187 0.94 14.50 -11.95
N LYS A 188 0.64 14.07 -10.72
CA LYS A 188 0.79 14.90 -9.51
C LYS A 188 2.12 14.73 -8.80
N ASN A 189 3.03 13.94 -9.37
CA ASN A 189 4.34 13.63 -8.79
C ASN A 189 4.23 13.08 -7.36
N LEU A 190 3.27 12.18 -7.15
CA LEU A 190 3.08 11.48 -5.88
C LEU A 190 3.93 10.21 -5.83
N ASP A 191 4.30 9.81 -4.62
CA ASP A 191 4.88 8.50 -4.39
C ASP A 191 3.76 7.46 -4.40
N SER A 192 3.94 6.38 -5.18
CA SER A 192 3.03 5.25 -5.21
C SER A 192 3.68 4.00 -4.62
N PHE A 193 2.90 3.24 -3.86
CA PHE A 193 3.32 2.06 -3.14
C PHE A 193 2.47 0.84 -3.47
N TYR A 194 3.08 -0.33 -3.33
CA TYR A 194 2.45 -1.62 -3.50
C TYR A 194 3.09 -2.62 -2.53
N ILE A 195 2.27 -3.44 -1.87
CA ILE A 195 2.74 -4.59 -1.09
C ILE A 195 2.81 -5.81 -2.00
N ASP A 196 4.04 -6.31 -2.18
CA ASP A 196 4.38 -7.48 -2.97
C ASP A 196 4.90 -8.60 -2.04
N CYS A 197 5.08 -9.82 -2.55
CA CYS A 197 5.63 -10.94 -1.78
C CYS A 197 6.88 -11.51 -2.45
N GLU A 198 7.90 -11.85 -1.66
CA GLU A 198 9.12 -12.47 -2.21
C GLU A 198 8.89 -13.91 -2.66
N THR A 199 7.86 -14.57 -2.12
CA THR A 199 7.63 -16.00 -2.36
C THR A 199 6.16 -16.28 -2.60
N TYR A 200 5.92 -17.10 -3.62
CA TYR A 200 4.62 -17.64 -3.97
C TYR A 200 4.69 -19.16 -4.04
N VAL A 201 3.65 -19.82 -3.56
CA VAL A 201 3.45 -21.27 -3.71
C VAL A 201 2.08 -21.49 -4.34
N ASN A 202 2.04 -22.06 -5.54
CA ASN A 202 0.81 -22.24 -6.34
C ASN A 202 0.02 -20.92 -6.49
N ASP A 203 0.72 -19.85 -6.91
CA ASP A 203 0.20 -18.49 -7.08
C ASP A 203 -0.38 -17.83 -5.83
N LYS A 204 -0.14 -18.41 -4.64
CA LYS A 204 -0.54 -17.84 -3.36
C LYS A 204 0.66 -17.21 -2.66
N PRO A 205 0.54 -15.97 -2.16
CA PRO A 205 1.61 -15.33 -1.42
C PRO A 205 1.92 -16.11 -0.14
N VAL A 206 3.20 -16.31 0.16
CA VAL A 206 3.64 -16.92 1.41
C VAL A 206 3.65 -15.84 2.51
N PRO A 207 2.87 -15.98 3.59
CA PRO A 207 2.89 -15.03 4.69
C PRO A 207 4.27 -14.92 5.33
N GLY A 208 4.67 -13.72 5.72
CA GLY A 208 6.02 -13.41 6.21
C GLY A 208 7.01 -13.05 5.11
N THR A 209 6.58 -13.07 3.84
CA THR A 209 7.41 -12.69 2.68
C THR A 209 7.00 -11.36 2.05
N GLU A 210 6.03 -10.68 2.65
CA GLU A 210 5.56 -9.38 2.18
C GLU A 210 6.66 -8.31 2.27
N PHE A 211 6.72 -7.43 1.27
CA PHE A 211 7.56 -6.25 1.26
C PHE A 211 6.83 -5.09 0.57
N ILE A 212 7.12 -3.87 1.00
CA ILE A 212 6.59 -2.66 0.39
C ILE A 212 7.54 -2.16 -0.68
N LYS A 213 6.98 -1.86 -1.84
CA LYS A 213 7.71 -1.39 -3.01
C LYS A 213 7.22 0.00 -3.37
N LYS A 214 8.15 0.96 -3.40
CA LYS A 214 7.91 2.23 -4.08
C LYS A 214 7.94 1.98 -5.58
N LEU A 215 6.87 2.32 -6.27
CA LEU A 215 6.81 2.21 -7.73
C LEU A 215 7.48 3.42 -8.37
N VAL A 216 8.16 3.18 -9.48
CA VAL A 216 8.84 4.25 -10.23
C VAL A 216 7.79 5.10 -10.92
N ASN A 217 7.87 6.42 -10.77
CA ASN A 217 6.91 7.31 -11.41
C ASN A 217 7.12 7.33 -12.94
N PRO A 218 6.10 7.03 -13.76
CA PRO A 218 6.25 6.98 -15.22
C PRO A 218 6.66 8.33 -15.82
N THR A 219 6.27 9.45 -15.20
CA THR A 219 6.66 10.79 -15.62
C THR A 219 8.16 11.02 -15.39
N GLU A 220 8.76 10.45 -14.34
CA GLU A 220 10.20 10.52 -14.11
C GLU A 220 10.97 9.71 -15.15
N ILE A 221 10.48 8.52 -15.51
CA ILE A 221 11.05 7.72 -16.61
C ILE A 221 11.05 8.54 -17.91
N ASN A 222 9.92 9.16 -18.25
CA ASN A 222 9.82 9.99 -19.46
C ASN A 222 10.76 11.19 -19.43
N LYS A 223 10.93 11.86 -18.28
CA LYS A 223 11.90 12.96 -18.13
C LYS A 223 13.33 12.48 -18.43
N ILE A 224 13.75 11.36 -17.85
CA ILE A 224 15.08 10.78 -18.10
C ILE A 224 15.26 10.42 -19.58
N ILE A 225 14.25 9.82 -20.20
CA ILE A 225 14.28 9.49 -21.64
C ILE A 225 14.46 10.75 -22.49
N GLU A 226 13.73 11.83 -22.19
CA GLU A 226 13.84 13.08 -22.94
C GLU A 226 15.19 13.77 -22.73
N GLN A 227 15.75 13.72 -21.52
CA GLN A 227 17.10 14.22 -21.23
C GLN A 227 18.17 13.45 -22.01
N LEU A 228 18.08 12.11 -22.08
CA LEU A 228 18.97 11.27 -22.88
C LEU A 228 18.91 11.62 -24.36
N LYS A 229 17.69 11.75 -24.93
CA LYS A 229 17.52 12.12 -26.34
C LYS A 229 18.11 13.48 -26.69
N LYS A 230 18.14 14.40 -25.73
CA LYS A 230 18.71 15.75 -25.87
C LYS A 230 20.21 15.81 -25.54
N ASN A 231 20.82 14.69 -25.15
CA ASN A 231 22.20 14.63 -24.63
C ASN A 231 22.43 15.55 -23.41
N GLU A 232 21.39 15.80 -22.62
CA GLU A 232 21.49 16.56 -21.36
C GLU A 232 22.10 15.72 -20.23
N ILE A 233 21.95 14.40 -20.32
CA ILE A 233 22.57 13.42 -19.43
C ILE A 233 23.13 12.26 -20.26
N THR A 234 24.10 11.56 -19.70
CA THR A 234 24.66 10.32 -20.22
C THR A 234 24.03 9.10 -19.53
N LYS A 235 24.34 7.91 -20.05
CA LYS A 235 23.78 6.65 -19.56
C LYS A 235 24.29 6.27 -18.17
N ASP A 236 25.52 6.68 -17.86
CA ASP A 236 26.15 6.44 -16.56
C ASP A 236 25.52 7.30 -15.46
N GLU A 237 24.84 8.39 -15.84
CA GLU A 237 24.11 9.28 -14.94
C GLU A 237 22.67 8.79 -14.67
N ILE A 238 22.19 7.74 -15.35
CA ILE A 238 20.86 7.16 -15.10
C ILE A 238 20.89 6.44 -13.74
N PRO A 239 20.00 6.79 -12.79
CA PRO A 239 19.97 6.10 -11.52
C PRO A 239 19.60 4.62 -11.69
N GLU A 240 20.22 3.73 -10.90
CA GLU A 240 20.15 2.27 -11.10
C GLU A 240 18.71 1.74 -11.15
N ASN A 241 17.83 2.28 -10.31
CA ASN A 241 16.43 1.89 -10.26
C ASN A 241 15.63 2.28 -11.53
N PHE A 242 16.13 3.21 -12.35
CA PHE A 242 15.53 3.62 -13.62
C PHE A 242 16.07 2.86 -14.83
N LYS A 243 17.30 2.34 -14.77
CA LYS A 243 18.00 1.72 -15.93
C LYS A 243 17.15 0.67 -16.63
N ARG A 244 16.45 -0.18 -15.88
CA ARG A 244 15.59 -1.24 -16.45
C ARG A 244 14.38 -0.74 -17.24
N TYR A 245 13.99 0.52 -17.08
CA TYR A 245 12.84 1.13 -17.76
C TYR A 245 13.20 1.92 -19.01
N ILE A 246 14.49 2.21 -19.22
CA ILE A 246 14.95 2.97 -20.39
C ILE A 246 14.90 2.06 -21.63
N PRO A 247 14.42 2.48 -22.80
CA PRO A 247 14.47 1.67 -24.02
C PRO A 247 15.88 1.17 -24.34
N MET A 248 16.03 -0.08 -24.83
CA MET A 248 17.35 -0.70 -25.08
C MET A 248 18.20 0.08 -26.09
N ASP A 249 17.57 0.61 -27.13
CA ASP A 249 18.20 1.47 -28.14
C ASP A 249 18.85 2.71 -27.52
N LEU A 250 18.22 3.28 -26.48
CA LEU A 250 18.77 4.38 -25.69
C LEU A 250 19.78 3.94 -24.63
N ARG A 251 19.88 2.64 -24.31
CA ARG A 251 20.94 2.08 -23.45
C ARG A 251 22.18 1.66 -24.22
N GLU A 252 22.09 1.31 -25.51
CA GLU A 252 23.20 0.71 -26.27
C GLU A 252 23.80 1.59 -27.36
N SER A 253 23.16 2.71 -27.73
CA SER A 253 23.72 3.73 -28.63
C SER A 253 25.14 4.23 -28.24
N ARG A 254 26.13 3.96 -29.09
CA ARG A 254 27.53 4.41 -28.94
C ARG A 254 27.69 5.87 -29.33
#